data_AF-A0A6B3H4B4-F1
#
_entry.id   AF-A0A6B3H4B4-F1
#
_cell.length_a   1.000
_cell.length_b   1.000
_cell.length_c   1.000
_cell.angle_alpha   90.00
_cell.angle_beta   90.00
_cell.angle_gamma   90.00
#
_symmetry.space_group_name_H-M   'P 1'
#
loop_
_entity.id
_entity.type
_entity.pdbx_description
1 polymer ?
#
loop_
_entity_poly.entity_id
_entity_poly.type
_entity_poly.pdbx_seq_one_letter_code
_entity_poly.pdbx_strand_id
1 'polypeptide(L)'
;VGVDMATYKAEFLHHHYRGRLRPAAHYAMGRLPRWLRLAAPFARPLNALARLRPLAALAKRLAGIAPERTIPVLAPETYSRRLRGRHGRGTHILSSDRVVHLWADTFTEYLSPQVGRAAVRVLEEATGRIVLPPPGGVCCGLTYVSTG
;
A
#
# COMPACT_ATOMS: atom_id res chain seq x y z
N VAL A 1 -3.40 -9.37 -31.12
CA VAL A 1 -3.49 -10.26 -29.93
C VAL A 1 -2.71 -9.61 -28.81
N GLY A 2 -3.37 -9.23 -27.71
CA GLY A 2 -2.69 -8.61 -26.56
C GLY A 2 -2.13 -9.69 -25.64
N VAL A 3 -0.82 -9.74 -25.44
CA VAL A 3 -0.20 -10.68 -24.50
C VAL A 3 -0.23 -10.07 -23.11
N ASP A 4 -0.93 -10.73 -22.18
CA ASP A 4 -0.88 -10.36 -20.77
C ASP A 4 0.44 -10.84 -20.15
N MET A 5 1.45 -9.98 -20.29
CA MET A 5 2.78 -10.22 -19.73
C MET A 5 2.77 -10.35 -18.20
N ALA A 6 1.80 -9.74 -17.51
CA ALA A 6 1.70 -9.82 -16.06
C ALA A 6 1.28 -11.22 -15.62
N THR A 7 0.24 -11.77 -16.26
CA THR A 7 -0.23 -13.14 -15.99
C THR A 7 0.84 -14.17 -16.35
N TYR A 8 1.46 -14.07 -17.53
CA TYR A 8 2.54 -14.97 -17.94
C TYR A 8 3.72 -14.97 -16.97
N LYS A 9 4.15 -13.78 -16.52
CA LYS A 9 5.23 -13.66 -15.54
C LYS A 9 4.84 -14.27 -14.20
N ALA A 10 3.63 -14.00 -13.71
CA ALA A 10 3.17 -14.52 -12.42
C ALA A 10 3.10 -16.05 -12.42
N GLU A 11 2.53 -16.65 -13.47
CA GLU A 11 2.48 -18.11 -13.64
C GLU A 11 3.87 -18.73 -13.75
N PHE A 12 4.74 -18.15 -14.58
CA PHE A 12 6.12 -18.60 -14.71
C PHE A 12 6.84 -18.58 -13.35
N LEU A 13 6.74 -17.47 -12.59
CA LEU A 13 7.38 -17.34 -11.29
C LEU A 13 6.79 -18.33 -10.26
N HIS A 14 5.47 -18.56 -10.29
CA HIS A 14 4.83 -19.56 -9.45
C HIS A 14 5.41 -20.96 -9.70
N HIS A 15 5.46 -21.39 -10.96
CA HIS A 15 5.98 -22.70 -11.35
C HIS A 15 7.50 -22.81 -11.12
N HIS A 16 8.26 -21.77 -11.48
CA HIS A 16 9.71 -21.75 -11.35
C HIS A 16 10.17 -21.92 -9.89
N TYR A 17 9.46 -21.29 -8.96
CA TYR A 17 9.77 -21.35 -7.52
C TYR A 17 8.92 -22.36 -6.74
N ARG A 18 8.14 -23.20 -7.41
CA ARG A 18 7.42 -24.29 -6.74
C ARG A 18 8.45 -25.31 -6.23
N GLY A 19 8.52 -25.46 -4.90
CA GLY A 19 9.51 -26.33 -4.24
C GLY A 19 10.94 -25.77 -4.18
N ARG A 20 11.17 -24.50 -4.54
CA ARG A 20 12.48 -23.84 -4.46
C ARG A 20 12.45 -22.63 -3.52
N LEU A 21 13.60 -22.29 -2.95
CA LEU A 21 13.75 -21.07 -2.17
C LEU A 21 13.65 -19.85 -3.08
N ARG A 22 12.88 -18.83 -2.66
CA ARG A 22 12.75 -17.58 -3.41
C ARG A 22 13.79 -16.55 -2.95
N PRO A 23 14.17 -15.59 -3.82
CA PRO A 23 14.98 -14.47 -3.41
C PRO A 23 14.31 -13.70 -2.26
N ALA A 24 15.10 -13.14 -1.35
CA ALA A 24 14.60 -12.37 -0.21
C ALA A 24 13.64 -11.24 -0.64
N ALA A 25 13.93 -10.60 -1.78
CA ALA A 25 13.09 -9.56 -2.36
C ALA A 25 11.67 -10.04 -2.68
N HIS A 26 11.45 -11.31 -3.05
CA HIS A 26 10.11 -11.83 -3.31
C HIS A 26 9.29 -11.93 -2.01
N TYR A 27 9.93 -12.29 -0.89
CA TYR A 27 9.25 -12.34 0.40
C TYR A 27 9.01 -10.95 0.99
N ALA A 28 9.95 -10.03 0.82
CA ALA A 28 9.82 -8.65 1.27
C ALA A 28 8.78 -7.88 0.43
N MET A 29 8.93 -7.89 -0.90
CA MET A 29 8.07 -7.14 -1.81
C MET A 29 6.75 -7.85 -2.07
N GLY A 30 6.73 -9.16 -2.26
CA GLY A 30 5.51 -9.91 -2.54
C GLY A 30 4.49 -9.82 -1.41
N ARG A 31 4.96 -9.85 -0.17
CA ARG A 31 4.12 -9.72 1.04
C ARG A 31 4.10 -8.30 1.61
N LEU A 32 4.53 -7.31 0.84
CA LEU A 32 4.60 -5.91 1.28
C LEU A 32 3.28 -5.38 1.88
N PRO A 33 2.08 -5.67 1.37
CA PRO A 33 0.83 -5.20 1.98
C PRO A 33 0.65 -5.70 3.41
N ARG A 34 1.12 -6.92 3.71
CA ARG A 34 1.08 -7.50 5.06
C ARG A 34 2.11 -6.83 5.97
N TRP A 35 3.33 -6.64 5.47
CA TRP A 35 4.39 -5.97 6.22
C TRP A 35 4.03 -4.52 6.57
N LEU A 36 3.51 -3.76 5.60
CA LEU A 36 3.10 -2.37 5.81
C LEU A 36 1.93 -2.26 6.78
N ARG A 37 0.96 -3.17 6.72
CA ARG A 37 -0.15 -3.22 7.69
C ARG A 37 0.35 -3.44 9.12
N LEU A 38 1.33 -4.33 9.31
CA LEU A 38 1.96 -4.59 10.61
C LEU A 38 2.86 -3.44 11.06
N ALA A 39 3.53 -2.76 10.12
CA ALA A 39 4.42 -1.65 10.39
C ALA A 39 3.70 -0.33 10.67
N ALA A 40 2.47 -0.15 10.18
CA ALA A 40 1.74 1.11 10.26
C ALA A 40 1.59 1.68 11.68
N PRO A 41 1.26 0.88 12.73
CA PRO A 41 1.21 1.39 14.11
C PRO A 41 2.57 1.89 14.62
N PHE A 42 3.67 1.35 14.07
CA PHE A 42 5.04 1.64 14.46
C PHE A 42 5.75 2.56 13.46
N ALA A 43 5.02 3.28 12.61
CA ALA A 43 5.61 4.11 11.56
C ALA A 43 6.64 5.12 12.10
N ARG A 44 6.35 5.80 13.21
CA ARG A 44 7.27 6.78 13.82
C ARG A 44 8.61 6.16 14.25
N PRO A 45 8.64 5.13 15.13
CA PRO A 45 9.90 4.51 15.52
C PRO A 45 10.62 3.84 14.35
N LEU A 46 9.89 3.18 13.43
CA LEU A 46 10.50 2.55 12.26
C LEU A 46 11.16 3.57 11.33
N ASN A 47 10.53 4.73 11.12
CA ASN A 47 11.12 5.83 10.36
C ASN A 47 12.35 6.41 11.04
N ALA A 48 12.39 6.47 12.38
CA ALA A 48 13.57 6.90 13.12
C ALA A 48 14.72 5.90 12.98
N LEU A 49 14.44 4.60 13.14
CA LEU A 49 15.41 3.53 12.94
C LEU A 49 15.94 3.49 11.50
N ALA A 50 15.09 3.73 10.50
CA ALA A 50 15.48 3.76 9.09
C ALA A 50 16.44 4.92 8.74
N ARG A 51 16.56 5.94 9.59
CA ARG A 51 17.57 7.02 9.42
C ARG A 51 18.97 6.58 9.85
N LEU A 52 19.08 5.54 10.68
CA LEU A 52 20.36 4.99 11.10
C LEU A 52 20.96 4.18 9.96
N ARG A 53 21.99 4.72 9.29
CA ARG A 53 22.68 4.10 8.15
C ARG A 53 23.02 2.60 8.32
N PRO A 54 23.61 2.14 9.44
CA PRO A 54 23.94 0.71 9.57
C PRO A 54 22.70 -0.18 9.64
N LEU A 55 21.65 0.25 10.35
CA LEU A 55 20.39 -0.48 10.43
C LEU A 55 19.68 -0.50 9.08
N ALA A 56 19.65 0.63 8.38
CA ALA A 56 19.08 0.73 7.04
C ALA A 56 19.82 -0.17 6.04
N ALA A 57 21.16 -0.22 6.09
CA ALA A 57 21.96 -1.10 5.23
C ALA A 57 21.69 -2.58 5.52
N LEU A 58 21.61 -2.97 6.79
CA LEU A 58 21.27 -4.34 7.18
C LEU A 58 19.85 -4.71 6.72
N ALA A 59 18.87 -3.84 6.96
CA ALA A 59 17.49 -4.05 6.53
C ALA A 59 17.39 -4.19 5.00
N LYS A 60 18.08 -3.34 4.23
CA LYS A 60 18.15 -3.45 2.76
C LYS A 60 18.72 -4.79 2.33
N ARG A 61 19.83 -5.22 2.94
CA ARG A 61 20.46 -6.51 2.63
C ARG A 61 19.53 -7.70 2.90
N LEU A 62 18.87 -7.70 4.07
CA LEU A 62 17.93 -8.76 4.45
C LEU A 62 16.67 -8.77 3.58
N ALA A 63 16.19 -7.59 3.15
CA ALA A 63 15.01 -7.47 2.30
C ALA A 63 15.31 -7.66 0.80
N GLY A 64 16.58 -7.85 0.41
CA GLY A 64 16.98 -7.90 -1.00
C GLY A 64 16.75 -6.58 -1.75
N ILE A 65 16.87 -5.44 -1.05
CA ILE A 65 16.78 -4.09 -1.60
C ILE A 65 18.17 -3.63 -2.01
N ALA A 66 18.30 -3.11 -3.23
CA ALA A 66 19.56 -2.57 -3.73
C ALA A 66 20.09 -1.43 -2.83
N PRO A 67 21.40 -1.37 -2.51
CA PRO A 67 21.96 -0.40 -1.58
C PRO A 67 21.66 1.06 -1.91
N GLU A 68 21.56 1.37 -3.21
CA GLU A 68 21.32 2.71 -3.77
C GLU A 68 19.87 3.17 -3.56
N ARG A 69 18.94 2.24 -3.32
CA ARG A 69 17.52 2.55 -3.13
C ARG A 69 17.26 3.12 -1.74
N THR A 70 16.43 4.15 -1.66
CA THR A 70 15.96 4.68 -0.38
C THR A 70 14.85 3.78 0.20
N ILE A 71 14.84 3.60 1.52
CA ILE A 71 13.71 2.97 2.20
C ILE A 71 12.58 4.02 2.24
N PRO A 72 11.38 3.69 1.74
CA PRO A 72 10.27 4.64 1.76
C PRO A 72 9.86 4.95 3.20
N VAL A 73 9.44 6.20 3.42
CA VAL A 73 8.96 6.66 4.71
C VAL A 73 7.54 6.13 4.94
N LEU A 74 7.30 5.50 6.09
CA LEU A 74 5.97 5.05 6.49
C LEU A 74 5.13 6.25 6.94
N ALA A 75 3.88 6.32 6.51
CA ALA A 75 2.96 7.34 6.98
C ALA A 75 2.56 7.08 8.44
N PRO A 76 2.72 8.08 9.36
CA PRO A 76 2.23 7.95 10.73
C PRO A 76 0.71 7.78 10.84
N GLU A 77 -0.02 8.26 9.85
CA GLU A 77 -1.47 8.15 9.75
C GLU A 77 -1.85 7.72 8.33
N THR A 78 -2.41 6.51 8.21
CA THR A 78 -2.78 5.94 6.91
C THR A 78 -3.94 6.69 6.25
N TYR A 79 -4.04 6.59 4.92
CA TYR A 79 -5.11 7.25 4.17
C TYR A 79 -6.50 6.88 4.70
N SER A 80 -6.79 5.59 4.80
CA SER A 80 -8.11 5.12 5.19
C SER A 80 -8.46 5.48 6.65
N ARG A 81 -7.47 5.49 7.55
CA ARG A 81 -7.66 5.92 8.95
C ARG A 81 -8.05 7.39 9.01
N ARG A 82 -7.32 8.25 8.30
CA ARG A 82 -7.62 9.68 8.23
C ARG A 82 -9.00 9.94 7.65
N LEU A 83 -9.33 9.28 6.53
CA LEU A 83 -10.59 9.49 5.82
C LEU A 83 -11.80 9.06 6.66
N ARG A 84 -11.71 7.93 7.39
CA ARG A 84 -12.73 7.54 8.36
C ARG A 84 -12.85 8.54 9.52
N GLY A 85 -11.72 9.08 9.98
CA GLY A 85 -11.69 10.09 11.04
C GLY A 85 -12.39 11.40 10.67
N ARG A 86 -12.36 11.82 9.39
CA ARG A 86 -13.04 13.04 8.90
C ARG A 86 -14.55 13.01 9.04
N HIS A 87 -15.15 11.82 8.93
CA HIS A 87 -16.61 11.68 8.86
C HIS A 87 -17.26 11.48 10.24
N GLY A 88 -16.48 11.28 11.31
CA GLY A 88 -17.01 11.08 12.66
C GLY A 88 -17.92 9.86 12.77
N ARG A 89 -18.31 9.48 13.99
CA ARG A 89 -19.27 8.37 14.23
C ARG A 89 -20.74 8.77 13.99
N GLY A 90 -20.99 9.82 13.19
CA GLY A 90 -22.32 10.46 13.12
C GLY A 90 -22.67 11.16 11.80
N THR A 91 -21.87 11.08 10.74
CA THR A 91 -22.37 11.43 9.41
C THR A 91 -23.41 10.39 8.99
N HIS A 92 -24.68 10.72 9.19
CA HIS A 92 -25.79 10.01 8.57
C HIS A 92 -25.71 10.28 7.07
N ILE A 93 -25.24 9.27 6.32
CA ILE A 93 -25.36 9.27 4.86
C ILE A 93 -26.84 9.08 4.59
N LEU A 94 -27.56 10.18 4.40
CA LEU A 94 -29.00 10.17 4.17
C LEU A 94 -29.37 9.56 2.81
N SER A 95 -28.40 9.44 1.88
CA SER A 95 -28.60 8.82 0.59
C SER A 95 -27.30 8.28 -0.03
N SER A 96 -27.32 7.03 -0.49
CA SER A 96 -26.16 6.33 -1.05
C SER A 96 -25.74 6.83 -2.44
N ASP A 97 -26.63 7.52 -3.14
CA ASP A 97 -26.38 8.15 -4.45
C ASP A 97 -25.38 9.32 -4.39
N ARG A 98 -25.10 9.83 -3.19
CA ARG A 98 -24.13 10.90 -2.93
C ARG A 98 -22.78 10.38 -2.42
N VAL A 99 -22.52 9.08 -2.50
CA VAL A 99 -21.25 8.49 -2.04
C VAL A 99 -20.37 8.08 -3.20
N VAL A 100 -19.09 8.43 -3.13
CA VAL A 100 -18.03 7.91 -3.99
C VAL A 100 -17.08 7.10 -3.14
N HIS A 101 -16.85 5.84 -3.51
CA HIS A 101 -15.83 5.04 -2.86
C HIS A 101 -14.48 5.27 -3.54
N LEU A 102 -13.54 5.88 -2.82
CA LEU A 102 -12.16 6.03 -3.27
C LEU A 102 -11.27 5.00 -2.58
N TRP A 103 -10.91 3.99 -3.35
CA TRP A 103 -9.95 2.98 -2.95
C TRP A 103 -8.52 3.45 -3.20
N ALA A 104 -7.68 3.33 -2.17
CA ALA A 104 -6.25 3.58 -2.26
C ALA A 104 -5.49 2.26 -2.39
N ASP A 105 -4.50 2.21 -3.27
CA ASP A 105 -3.58 1.08 -3.34
C ASP A 105 -2.68 0.99 -2.09
N THR A 106 -1.89 -0.08 -2.00
CA THR A 106 -1.00 -0.32 -0.85
C THR A 106 -0.01 0.84 -0.63
N PHE A 107 0.50 1.42 -1.69
CA PHE A 107 1.50 2.49 -1.60
C PHE A 107 0.87 3.80 -1.12
N THR A 108 -0.28 4.17 -1.65
CA THR A 108 -1.05 5.34 -1.23
C THR A 108 -1.57 5.19 0.20
N GLU A 109 -1.99 3.99 0.60
CA GLU A 109 -2.48 3.75 1.96
C GLU A 109 -1.41 3.98 3.03
N TYR A 110 -0.20 3.45 2.83
CA TYR A 110 0.83 3.37 3.88
C TYR A 110 2.04 4.28 3.69
N LEU A 111 2.33 4.74 2.47
CA LEU A 111 3.54 5.52 2.16
C LEU A 111 3.21 6.95 1.72
N SER A 112 2.20 7.10 0.86
CA SER A 112 1.85 8.38 0.24
C SER A 112 0.39 8.79 0.43
N PRO A 113 -0.15 8.80 1.67
CA PRO A 113 -1.57 9.11 1.90
C PRO A 113 -1.96 10.53 1.49
N GLN A 114 -1.00 11.44 1.36
CA GLN A 114 -1.22 12.79 0.83
C GLN A 114 -1.81 12.79 -0.59
N VAL A 115 -1.45 11.81 -1.43
CA VAL A 115 -1.98 11.67 -2.79
C VAL A 115 -3.47 11.31 -2.73
N GLY A 116 -3.83 10.32 -1.92
CA GLY A 116 -5.22 9.95 -1.69
C GLY A 116 -6.04 11.11 -1.09
N ARG A 117 -5.47 11.87 -0.15
CA ARG A 117 -6.12 13.06 0.42
C ARG A 117 -6.38 14.16 -0.62
N ALA A 118 -5.45 14.37 -1.54
CA ALA A 118 -5.62 15.32 -2.63
C ALA A 118 -6.74 14.87 -3.58
N ALA A 119 -6.76 13.58 -3.94
CA ALA A 119 -7.81 13.00 -4.76
C ALA A 119 -9.20 13.12 -4.11
N VAL A 120 -9.31 12.90 -2.79
CA VAL A 120 -10.54 13.14 -2.04
C VAL A 120 -11.02 14.58 -2.19
N ARG A 121 -10.15 15.57 -1.98
CA ARG A 121 -10.53 16.99 -2.09
C ARG A 121 -11.05 17.33 -3.49
N VAL A 122 -10.32 16.92 -4.51
CA VAL A 122 -10.71 17.16 -5.91
C VAL A 122 -12.07 16.52 -6.23
N LEU A 123 -12.31 15.29 -5.78
CA LEU A 123 -13.57 14.60 -6.01
C LEU A 123 -14.74 15.24 -5.26
N GLU A 124 -14.53 15.59 -3.98
CA GLU A 124 -15.55 16.27 -3.17
C GLU A 124 -15.94 17.63 -3.79
N GLU A 125 -14.94 18.42 -4.20
CA GLU A 125 -15.16 19.74 -4.83
C GLU A 125 -15.79 19.63 -6.22
N ALA A 126 -15.36 18.68 -7.05
CA ALA A 126 -15.85 18.55 -8.42
C ALA A 126 -17.25 17.93 -8.51
N THR A 127 -17.64 17.10 -7.55
CA THR A 127 -18.89 16.32 -7.63
C THR A 127 -19.92 16.66 -6.56
N GLY A 128 -19.53 17.36 -5.49
CA GLY A 128 -20.38 17.58 -4.32
C GLY A 128 -20.74 16.29 -3.56
N ARG A 129 -20.10 15.16 -3.88
CA ARG A 129 -20.33 13.86 -3.25
C ARG A 129 -19.37 13.61 -2.10
N ILE A 130 -19.82 12.80 -1.15
CA ILE A 130 -19.03 12.37 0.00
C ILE A 130 -18.09 11.24 -0.45
N VAL A 131 -16.79 11.38 -0.18
CA VAL A 131 -15.81 10.35 -0.53
C VAL A 131 -15.49 9.48 0.69
N LEU A 132 -15.68 8.18 0.56
CA LEU A 132 -15.43 7.20 1.61
C LEU A 132 -14.45 6.11 1.14
N PRO A 133 -13.70 5.47 2.06
CA PRO A 133 -12.99 4.26 1.69
C PRO A 133 -14.00 3.15 1.34
N PRO A 134 -13.64 2.18 0.48
CA PRO A 134 -14.49 1.02 0.23
C PRO A 134 -14.63 0.15 1.50
N PRO A 135 -15.75 -0.57 1.65
CA PRO A 135 -15.89 -1.58 2.68
C PRO A 135 -14.88 -2.73 2.48
N GLY A 136 -14.50 -3.41 3.55
CA GLY A 136 -13.73 -4.67 3.47
C GLY A 136 -12.20 -4.57 3.29
N GLY A 137 -11.60 -3.37 3.20
CA GLY A 137 -10.14 -3.23 3.22
C GLY A 137 -9.43 -3.88 2.03
N VAL A 138 -9.80 -3.47 0.82
CA VAL A 138 -9.34 -4.02 -0.46
C VAL A 138 -7.84 -3.76 -0.71
N CYS A 139 -7.14 -4.74 -1.29
CA CYS A 139 -5.73 -4.66 -1.69
C CYS A 139 -5.59 -4.76 -3.21
N CYS A 140 -4.59 -4.08 -3.79
CA CYS A 140 -4.41 -3.99 -5.24
C CYS A 140 -3.88 -5.27 -5.88
N GLY A 141 -3.36 -6.21 -5.08
CA GLY A 141 -2.75 -7.44 -5.57
C GLY A 141 -1.39 -7.25 -6.27
N LEU A 142 -1.02 -6.02 -6.65
CA LEU A 142 0.14 -5.71 -7.49
C LEU A 142 1.44 -6.35 -7.00
N THR A 143 1.68 -6.29 -5.69
CA THR A 143 2.88 -6.86 -5.08
C THR A 143 2.92 -8.38 -5.18
N TYR A 144 1.77 -9.05 -5.01
CA TYR A 144 1.65 -10.50 -5.16
C TYR A 144 1.90 -10.88 -6.63
N VAL A 145 1.15 -10.30 -7.56
CA VAL A 145 1.23 -10.58 -9.01
C VAL A 145 2.64 -10.33 -9.54
N SER A 146 3.33 -9.28 -9.09
CA SER A 146 4.69 -8.95 -9.56
C SER A 146 5.75 -9.99 -9.16
N THR A 147 5.46 -10.81 -8.14
CA THR A 147 6.40 -11.79 -7.58
C THR A 147 5.97 -13.25 -7.74
N GLY A 148 4.80 -13.50 -8.35
CA GLY A 148 4.22 -14.83 -8.63
C GLY A 148 3.82 -15.57 -7.37
#